data_AF-A0A226E1V1-F1
#
_entry.id   AF-A0A226E1V1-F1
#
_cell.length_a   1.000
_cell.length_b   1.000
_cell.length_c   1.000
_cell.angle_alpha   90.00
_cell.angle_beta   90.00
_cell.angle_gamma   90.00
#
_symmetry.space_group_name_H-M   'P 1'
#
loop_
_entity.id
_entity.type
_entity.pdbx_description
1 polymer ?
#
loop_
_entity_poly.entity_id
_entity_poly.type
_entity_poly.pdbx_seq_one_letter_code
_entity_poly.pdbx_strand_id
1 'polypeptide(L)'
;MDPKVGSPKRQQPRAPPGGDIPPPPTPSLALAPVIVAFILIFLTLVYLWTRKGRRGRAVLIVGPCEAGKTVLFSKLLGGPTVQTVTSLIPNELEYLPANGRPALVVKDLPGHDRVQIKFWDNNKPSVRGIVCVVDAAAGNKGYPRIREAADVLYRVLTDSAVLSSCPSIFIFANKQDQPMSKGSKVIRNQLEKELTTLRMTKSATLTSTGGKDSTRILGRPDKDFDFEQISQIKIEFGEGSALADEGKIINDWLDSIA
;
A
#
# COMPACT_ATOMS: atom_id res chain seq x y z
N MET A 1 78.55 99.78 7.80
CA MET A 1 78.91 98.37 7.62
C MET A 1 77.61 97.58 7.53
N ASP A 2 77.26 97.14 6.32
CA ASP A 2 76.35 96.01 6.05
C ASP A 2 76.89 94.71 6.72
N PRO A 3 76.12 93.60 6.90
CA PRO A 3 75.14 93.11 5.92
C PRO A 3 73.90 92.30 6.40
N LYS A 4 72.90 92.30 5.49
CA LYS A 4 72.14 91.18 4.89
C LYS A 4 71.48 90.04 5.72
N VAL A 5 70.16 89.94 5.47
CA VAL A 5 69.38 88.83 4.87
C VAL A 5 69.25 87.49 5.63
N GLY A 6 67.99 87.07 5.81
CA GLY A 6 67.62 85.67 5.94
C GLY A 6 66.13 85.45 6.21
N SER A 7 65.29 85.42 5.18
CA SER A 7 63.88 85.00 5.28
C SER A 7 63.78 83.48 5.42
N PRO A 8 63.03 82.92 6.39
CA PRO A 8 62.79 81.48 6.42
C PRO A 8 61.53 81.08 5.64
N LYS A 9 61.70 79.98 4.90
CA LYS A 9 60.75 79.30 4.00
C LYS A 9 59.46 78.86 4.72
N ARG A 10 58.34 79.02 4.00
CA ARG A 10 57.02 78.47 4.29
C ARG A 10 57.07 76.92 4.29
N GLN A 11 56.83 76.27 5.44
CA GLN A 11 56.61 74.83 5.52
C GLN A 11 55.12 74.52 5.29
N GLN A 12 54.82 73.62 4.35
CA GLN A 12 53.49 73.01 4.21
C GLN A 12 53.24 72.02 5.36
N PRO A 13 52.02 71.93 5.91
CA PRO A 13 51.71 70.93 6.93
C PRO A 13 51.64 69.52 6.32
N ARG A 14 52.30 68.54 6.97
CA ARG A 14 52.19 67.10 6.67
C ARG A 14 50.79 66.60 7.05
N ALA A 15 50.21 65.75 6.19
CA ALA A 15 48.99 65.00 6.49
C ALA A 15 49.19 64.04 7.68
N PRO A 16 48.16 63.79 8.50
CA PRO A 16 48.24 62.88 9.64
C PRO A 16 48.33 61.40 9.17
N PRO A 17 48.96 60.51 9.97
CA PRO A 17 49.01 59.09 9.66
C PRO A 17 47.62 58.46 9.78
N GLY A 18 47.23 57.66 8.78
CA GLY A 18 45.97 56.92 8.77
C GLY A 18 45.92 55.94 9.94
N GLY A 19 44.89 56.07 10.78
CA GLY A 19 44.59 55.10 11.82
C GLY A 19 44.01 53.84 11.20
N ASP A 20 44.55 52.69 11.61
CA ASP A 20 44.03 51.38 11.24
C ASP A 20 42.58 51.23 11.75
N ILE A 21 41.64 51.17 10.81
CA ILE A 21 40.24 50.87 11.09
C ILE A 21 40.16 49.38 11.46
N PRO A 22 39.63 48.99 12.64
CA PRO A 22 39.47 47.58 12.97
C PRO A 22 38.52 46.91 11.96
N PRO A 23 38.81 45.67 11.52
CA PRO A 23 37.96 44.99 10.55
C PRO A 23 36.54 44.82 11.10
N PRO A 24 35.50 44.95 10.26
CA PRO A 24 34.13 44.77 10.70
C PRO A 24 33.94 43.33 11.25
N PRO A 25 33.09 43.15 12.27
CA PRO A 25 32.81 41.81 12.81
C PRO A 25 32.24 40.95 11.68
N THR A 26 32.98 39.90 11.32
CA THR A 26 32.49 38.92 10.35
C THR A 26 31.31 38.18 10.99
N PRO A 27 30.16 38.03 10.29
CA PRO A 27 29.05 37.28 10.83
C PRO A 27 29.51 35.83 11.02
N SER A 28 29.43 35.35 12.27
CA SER A 28 29.90 34.03 12.67
C SER A 28 29.19 32.94 11.84
N LEU A 29 29.91 32.35 10.88
CA LEU A 29 29.52 31.19 10.08
C LEU A 29 29.13 29.95 10.92
N ALA A 30 29.33 29.99 12.24
CA ALA A 30 29.01 28.92 13.18
C ALA A 30 27.51 28.61 13.29
N LEU A 31 26.61 29.53 12.91
CA LEU A 31 25.16 29.29 12.97
C LEU A 31 24.61 28.57 11.72
N ALA A 32 25.30 28.65 10.59
CA ALA A 32 24.89 27.98 9.35
C ALA A 32 24.72 26.46 9.48
N PRO A 33 25.66 25.69 10.06
CA PRO A 33 25.49 24.24 10.20
C PRO A 33 24.35 23.87 11.16
N VAL A 34 24.10 24.69 12.19
CA VAL A 34 23.00 24.49 13.14
C VAL A 34 21.66 24.65 12.42
N ILE A 35 21.50 25.71 11.62
CA ILE A 35 20.28 25.97 10.84
C ILE A 35 20.05 24.84 9.82
N VAL A 36 21.09 24.39 9.12
CA VAL A 36 20.98 23.26 8.18
C VAL A 36 20.55 21.97 8.88
N ALA A 37 21.11 21.66 10.07
CA ALA A 37 20.72 20.51 10.86
C ALA A 37 19.24 20.58 11.27
N PHE A 38 18.76 21.74 11.74
CA PHE A 38 17.35 21.94 12.07
C PHE A 38 16.42 21.79 10.86
N ILE A 39 16.82 22.29 9.68
CA ILE A 39 16.05 22.12 8.44
C ILE A 39 15.97 20.64 8.05
N LEU A 40 17.08 19.90 8.14
CA LEU A 40 17.10 18.46 7.84
C LEU A 40 16.26 17.66 8.85
N ILE A 41 16.31 17.99 10.14
CA ILE A 41 15.48 17.39 11.18
C ILE A 41 14.00 17.71 10.95
N PHE A 42 13.68 18.95 10.61
CA PHE A 42 12.32 19.37 10.30
C PHE A 42 11.79 18.66 9.05
N LEU A 43 12.56 18.60 7.96
CA LEU A 43 12.20 17.89 6.75
C LEU A 43 12.01 16.39 6.99
N THR A 44 12.88 15.76 7.80
CA THR A 44 12.72 14.35 8.17
C THR A 44 11.49 14.13 9.06
N LEU A 45 11.20 15.02 10.02
CA LEU A 45 9.98 14.97 10.83
C LEU A 45 8.71 15.14 9.97
N VAL A 46 8.69 16.12 9.07
CA VAL A 46 7.58 16.34 8.13
C VAL A 46 7.42 15.14 7.20
N TYR A 47 8.52 14.59 6.68
CA TYR A 47 8.50 13.37 5.86
C TYR A 47 7.94 12.17 6.64
N LEU A 48 8.34 11.99 7.90
CA LEU A 48 7.85 10.91 8.76
C LEU A 48 6.38 11.11 9.14
N TRP A 49 5.93 12.34 9.41
CA TRP A 49 4.54 12.69 9.71
C TRP A 49 3.62 12.52 8.50
N THR A 50 4.03 13.02 7.33
CA THR A 50 3.26 12.82 6.07
C THR A 50 3.14 11.35 5.70
N ARG A 51 4.17 10.54 5.97
CA ARG A 51 4.11 9.08 5.78
C ARG A 51 3.21 8.37 6.79
N LYS A 52 3.03 8.94 8.00
CA LYS A 52 2.13 8.43 9.03
C LYS A 52 0.65 8.63 8.66
N GLY A 53 0.30 9.74 8.00
CA GLY A 53 -1.09 10.04 7.60
C GLY A 53 -1.66 9.16 6.46
N ARG A 54 -0.79 8.46 5.72
CA ARG A 54 -1.18 7.50 4.67
C ARG A 54 -1.26 6.05 5.15
N ARG A 55 -0.86 5.77 6.40
CA ARG A 55 -0.93 4.41 6.97
C ARG A 55 -2.38 4.04 7.26
N GLY A 56 -2.77 2.82 6.88
CA GLY A 56 -4.08 2.25 7.20
C GLY A 56 -5.24 2.78 6.36
N ARG A 57 -4.99 3.21 5.11
CA ARG A 57 -6.03 3.64 4.15
C ARG A 57 -6.02 2.83 2.85
N ALA A 58 -5.08 1.89 2.70
CA ALA A 58 -4.95 1.13 1.47
C ALA A 58 -6.01 0.01 1.40
N VAL A 59 -6.63 -0.13 0.24
CA VAL A 59 -7.46 -1.28 -0.12
C VAL A 59 -6.78 -2.05 -1.24
N LEU A 60 -6.50 -3.32 -1.04
CA LEU A 60 -5.80 -4.14 -2.05
C LEU A 60 -6.80 -5.02 -2.80
N ILE A 61 -6.76 -4.98 -4.13
CA ILE A 61 -7.47 -5.94 -4.97
C ILE A 61 -6.53 -7.11 -5.27
N VAL A 62 -6.90 -8.29 -4.80
CA VAL A 62 -6.12 -9.53 -4.92
C VAL A 62 -6.97 -10.65 -5.54
N GLY A 63 -6.33 -11.72 -5.98
CA GLY A 63 -6.99 -12.86 -6.61
C GLY A 63 -6.19 -13.42 -7.79
N PRO A 64 -6.61 -14.56 -8.34
CA PRO A 64 -5.88 -15.26 -9.39
C PRO A 64 -5.87 -14.47 -10.71
N CYS A 65 -5.00 -14.87 -11.64
CA CYS A 65 -5.01 -14.31 -12.99
C CYS A 65 -6.38 -14.49 -13.64
N GLU A 66 -6.77 -13.54 -14.49
CA GLU A 66 -8.04 -13.55 -15.24
C GLU A 66 -9.32 -13.51 -14.39
N ALA A 67 -9.22 -13.34 -13.06
CA ALA A 67 -10.38 -13.18 -12.18
C ALA A 67 -11.17 -11.89 -12.44
N GLY A 68 -10.61 -10.92 -13.17
CA GLY A 68 -11.23 -9.63 -13.49
C GLY A 68 -10.87 -8.49 -12.53
N LYS A 69 -9.74 -8.60 -11.80
CA LYS A 69 -9.24 -7.56 -10.88
C LYS A 69 -9.09 -6.19 -11.54
N THR A 70 -8.42 -6.14 -12.69
CA THR A 70 -8.16 -4.89 -13.40
C THR A 70 -9.43 -4.30 -14.03
N VAL A 71 -10.34 -5.15 -14.52
CA VAL A 71 -11.67 -4.71 -14.99
C VAL A 71 -12.45 -4.07 -13.84
N LEU A 72 -12.44 -4.71 -12.67
CA LEU A 72 -13.06 -4.17 -11.46
C LEU A 72 -12.42 -2.84 -11.05
N PHE A 73 -11.08 -2.76 -11.06
CA PHE A 73 -10.35 -1.54 -10.74
C PHE A 73 -10.68 -0.39 -11.71
N SER A 74 -10.72 -0.66 -13.02
CA SER A 74 -11.13 0.31 -14.04
C SER A 74 -12.58 0.78 -13.86
N LYS A 75 -13.47 -0.08 -13.35
CA LYS A 75 -14.85 0.30 -13.06
C LYS A 75 -14.94 1.25 -11.85
N LEU A 76 -14.15 1.00 -10.79
CA LEU A 76 -14.05 1.88 -9.62
C LEU A 76 -13.50 3.27 -9.96
N LEU A 77 -12.68 3.38 -11.02
CA LEU A 77 -12.18 4.66 -11.56
C LEU A 77 -13.27 5.51 -12.24
N GLY A 78 -14.46 4.96 -12.53
CA GLY A 78 -15.50 5.65 -13.31
C GLY A 78 -15.19 5.77 -14.81
N GLY A 79 -14.22 5.02 -15.33
CA GLY A 79 -13.83 5.04 -16.74
C GLY A 79 -14.53 3.98 -17.61
N PRO A 80 -14.52 4.11 -18.94
CA PRO A 80 -15.01 3.08 -19.86
C PRO A 80 -14.18 1.79 -19.71
N THR A 81 -14.83 0.64 -19.89
CA THR A 81 -14.22 -0.70 -19.79
C THR A 81 -13.17 -0.91 -20.88
N VAL A 82 -11.91 -0.56 -20.60
CA VAL A 82 -10.79 -0.83 -21.52
C VAL A 82 -10.33 -2.27 -21.33
N GLN A 83 -10.17 -3.03 -22.43
CA GLN A 83 -9.47 -4.31 -22.41
C GLN A 83 -8.06 -4.08 -21.86
N THR A 84 -7.81 -4.52 -20.63
CA THR A 84 -6.51 -4.30 -19.97
C THR A 84 -5.64 -5.53 -20.09
N VAL A 85 -4.48 -5.35 -20.72
CA VAL A 85 -3.37 -6.31 -20.74
C VAL A 85 -2.73 -6.40 -19.34
N THR A 86 -2.24 -7.58 -18.99
CA THR A 86 -1.59 -7.91 -17.69
C THR A 86 -0.62 -6.82 -17.23
N SER A 87 -0.96 -6.12 -16.15
CA SER A 87 -0.19 -4.96 -15.68
C SER A 87 1.10 -5.38 -14.96
N LEU A 88 2.24 -4.86 -15.41
CA LEU A 88 3.56 -4.99 -14.73
C LEU A 88 3.72 -4.02 -13.53
N ILE A 89 2.85 -3.01 -13.41
CA ILE A 89 2.92 -1.93 -12.41
C ILE A 89 1.55 -1.85 -11.69
N PRO A 90 1.51 -1.70 -10.35
CA PRO A 90 0.27 -1.58 -9.60
C PRO A 90 -0.37 -0.23 -9.89
N ASN A 91 -1.64 -0.24 -10.26
CA ASN A 91 -2.41 0.97 -10.45
C ASN A 91 -2.96 1.41 -9.07
N GLU A 92 -2.85 2.70 -8.74
CA GLU A 92 -3.39 3.28 -7.52
C GLU A 92 -4.53 4.26 -7.85
N LEU A 93 -5.63 4.19 -7.10
CA LEU A 93 -6.80 5.05 -7.21
C LEU A 93 -7.11 5.62 -5.84
N GLU A 94 -7.37 6.92 -5.76
CA GLU A 94 -7.97 7.54 -4.58
C GLU A 94 -9.50 7.47 -4.68
N TYR A 95 -10.11 6.61 -3.87
CA TYR A 95 -11.55 6.44 -3.76
C TYR A 95 -12.11 7.38 -2.69
N LEU A 96 -13.07 8.23 -3.05
CA LEU A 96 -13.75 9.13 -2.13
C LEU A 96 -15.08 8.52 -1.68
N PRO A 97 -15.20 8.12 -0.40
CA PRO A 97 -16.43 7.55 0.13
C PRO A 97 -17.59 8.53 0.04
N ALA A 98 -18.80 8.06 -0.29
CA ALA A 98 -20.00 8.89 -0.30
C ALA A 98 -20.34 9.44 1.09
N ASN A 99 -19.79 8.82 2.12
CA ASN A 99 -20.08 9.03 3.54
C ASN A 99 -19.35 10.25 4.14
N GLY A 100 -18.58 10.99 3.33
CA GLY A 100 -17.73 12.09 3.80
C GLY A 100 -16.51 11.63 4.63
N ARG A 101 -16.22 10.33 4.65
CA ARG A 101 -15.07 9.73 5.33
C ARG A 101 -13.77 9.97 4.53
N PRO A 102 -12.58 9.86 5.17
CA PRO A 102 -11.32 10.02 4.47
C PRO A 102 -11.19 9.06 3.28
N ALA A 103 -10.66 9.57 2.17
CA ALA A 103 -10.41 8.79 0.95
C ALA A 103 -9.64 7.48 1.20
N LEU A 104 -10.01 6.41 0.51
CA LEU A 104 -9.27 5.16 0.50
C LEU A 104 -8.32 5.13 -0.70
N VAL A 105 -7.18 4.43 -0.57
CA VAL A 105 -6.25 4.23 -1.69
C VAL A 105 -6.42 2.80 -2.18
N VAL A 106 -7.18 2.61 -3.25
CA VAL A 106 -7.40 1.31 -3.88
C VAL A 106 -6.21 0.98 -4.77
N LYS A 107 -5.64 -0.22 -4.65
CA LYS A 107 -4.50 -0.66 -5.45
C LYS A 107 -4.80 -1.99 -6.14
N ASP A 108 -4.63 -2.04 -7.46
CA ASP A 108 -4.71 -3.29 -8.23
C ASP A 108 -3.38 -4.05 -8.14
N LEU A 109 -3.40 -5.25 -7.55
CA LEU A 109 -2.22 -6.12 -7.50
C LEU A 109 -2.19 -7.05 -8.72
N PRO A 110 -1.07 -7.12 -9.46
CA PRO A 110 -0.91 -8.08 -10.55
C PRO A 110 -1.13 -9.51 -10.07
N GLY A 111 -1.84 -10.31 -10.88
CA GLY A 111 -2.19 -11.70 -10.53
C GLY A 111 -1.06 -12.72 -10.64
N HIS A 112 0.06 -12.37 -11.29
CA HIS A 112 1.16 -13.31 -11.50
C HIS A 112 1.97 -13.49 -10.21
N ASP A 113 2.15 -14.75 -9.76
CA ASP A 113 2.73 -15.11 -8.45
C ASP A 113 3.95 -14.28 -8.00
N ARG A 114 4.99 -14.19 -8.83
CA ARG A 114 6.24 -13.48 -8.48
C ARG A 114 6.06 -11.98 -8.29
N VAL A 115 5.13 -11.38 -9.03
CA VAL A 115 4.86 -9.94 -9.01
C VAL A 115 3.89 -9.63 -7.86
N GLN A 116 2.91 -10.50 -7.64
CA GLN A 116 1.96 -10.42 -6.54
C GLN A 116 2.66 -10.37 -5.19
N ILE A 117 3.63 -11.26 -4.93
CA ILE A 117 4.36 -11.32 -3.65
C ILE A 117 5.11 -10.00 -3.37
N LYS A 118 5.83 -9.47 -4.37
CA LYS A 118 6.58 -8.21 -4.20
C LYS A 118 5.67 -7.02 -3.85
N PHE A 119 4.55 -6.88 -4.55
CA PHE A 119 3.63 -5.78 -4.27
C PHE A 119 2.83 -6.00 -3.00
N TRP A 120 2.51 -7.24 -2.66
CA TRP A 120 1.92 -7.60 -1.38
C TRP A 120 2.82 -7.16 -0.22
N ASP A 121 4.10 -7.54 -0.23
CA ASP A 121 5.06 -7.22 0.83
C ASP A 121 5.26 -5.70 1.02
N ASN A 122 5.22 -4.95 -0.07
CA ASN A 122 5.35 -3.49 -0.02
C ASN A 122 4.10 -2.77 0.53
N ASN A 123 2.92 -3.36 0.39
CA ASN A 123 1.66 -2.68 0.71
C ASN A 123 0.97 -3.22 1.98
N LYS A 124 1.25 -4.45 2.41
CA LYS A 124 0.64 -5.11 3.58
C LYS A 124 0.66 -4.32 4.90
N PRO A 125 1.68 -3.52 5.27
CA PRO A 125 1.65 -2.81 6.57
C PRO A 125 0.66 -1.63 6.63
N SER A 126 0.02 -1.24 5.53
CA SER A 126 -0.91 -0.10 5.48
C SER A 126 -2.32 -0.48 5.01
N VAL A 127 -2.63 -1.77 4.99
CA VAL A 127 -3.90 -2.30 4.47
C VAL A 127 -5.01 -2.15 5.50
N ARG A 128 -6.11 -1.54 5.05
CA ARG A 128 -7.37 -1.42 5.79
C ARG A 128 -8.41 -2.42 5.29
N GLY A 129 -8.41 -2.68 3.98
CA GLY A 129 -9.34 -3.58 3.33
C GLY A 129 -8.65 -4.43 2.26
N ILE A 130 -9.17 -5.64 2.03
CA ILE A 130 -8.71 -6.53 0.96
C ILE A 130 -9.94 -7.00 0.18
N VAL A 131 -9.96 -6.76 -1.12
CA VAL A 131 -10.95 -7.34 -2.03
C VAL A 131 -10.32 -8.53 -2.73
N CYS A 132 -10.75 -9.73 -2.37
CA CYS A 132 -10.34 -10.96 -3.03
C CYS A 132 -11.33 -11.30 -4.15
N VAL A 133 -10.93 -11.07 -5.40
CA VAL A 133 -11.74 -11.34 -6.59
C VAL A 133 -11.61 -12.80 -6.98
N VAL A 134 -12.74 -13.49 -7.05
CA VAL A 134 -12.85 -14.90 -7.43
C VAL A 134 -13.61 -14.98 -8.74
N ASP A 135 -13.08 -15.72 -9.72
CA ASP A 135 -13.83 -16.05 -10.92
C ASP A 135 -14.91 -17.08 -10.59
N ALA A 136 -16.17 -16.65 -10.59
CA ALA A 136 -17.31 -17.51 -10.28
C ALA A 136 -17.76 -18.36 -11.47
N ALA A 137 -17.28 -18.08 -12.69
CA ALA A 137 -17.69 -18.81 -13.87
C ALA A 137 -17.23 -20.28 -13.76
N ALA A 138 -18.18 -21.22 -13.80
CA ALA A 138 -17.80 -22.62 -13.82
C ALA A 138 -17.29 -23.02 -15.21
N GLY A 139 -16.01 -23.37 -15.27
CA GLY A 139 -15.44 -24.02 -16.44
C GLY A 139 -15.89 -25.48 -16.55
N ASN A 140 -15.78 -26.05 -17.75
CA ASN A 140 -16.20 -27.42 -18.07
C ASN A 140 -15.36 -28.55 -17.40
N LYS A 141 -14.39 -28.21 -16.52
CA LYS A 141 -13.46 -29.16 -15.89
C LYS A 141 -13.18 -28.83 -14.42
N GLY A 142 -14.21 -28.83 -13.58
CA GLY A 142 -14.09 -28.70 -12.11
C GLY A 142 -13.96 -27.27 -11.60
N TYR A 143 -13.28 -27.09 -10.46
CA TYR A 143 -13.13 -25.80 -9.75
C TYR A 143 -11.68 -25.23 -9.74
N PRO A 144 -10.95 -25.19 -10.86
CA PRO A 144 -9.54 -24.75 -10.86
C PRO A 144 -9.40 -23.28 -10.43
N ARG A 145 -10.30 -22.40 -10.86
CA ARG A 145 -10.27 -20.97 -10.49
C ARG A 145 -10.48 -20.73 -9.00
N ILE A 146 -11.34 -21.52 -8.36
CA ILE A 146 -11.58 -21.43 -6.91
C ILE A 146 -10.35 -21.93 -6.15
N ARG A 147 -9.67 -22.98 -6.64
CA ARG A 147 -8.41 -23.46 -6.06
C ARG A 147 -7.30 -22.42 -6.10
N GLU A 148 -7.13 -21.77 -7.25
CA GLU A 148 -6.15 -20.68 -7.40
C GLU A 148 -6.48 -19.52 -6.45
N ALA A 149 -7.77 -19.15 -6.34
CA ALA A 149 -8.21 -18.15 -5.37
C ALA A 149 -7.96 -18.58 -3.92
N ALA A 150 -8.17 -19.86 -3.59
CA ALA A 150 -7.89 -20.40 -2.26
C ALA A 150 -6.40 -20.32 -1.90
N ASP A 151 -5.48 -20.54 -2.85
CA ASP A 151 -4.05 -20.39 -2.58
C ASP A 151 -3.66 -18.93 -2.32
N VAL A 152 -4.21 -17.99 -3.10
CA VAL A 152 -4.02 -16.55 -2.82
C VAL A 152 -4.58 -16.19 -1.44
N LEU A 153 -5.80 -16.64 -1.12
CA LEU A 153 -6.45 -16.36 0.15
C LEU A 153 -5.71 -17.00 1.33
N TYR A 154 -5.17 -18.20 1.17
CA TYR A 154 -4.33 -18.86 2.17
C TYR A 154 -3.10 -18.01 2.50
N ARG A 155 -2.40 -17.49 1.49
CA ARG A 155 -1.24 -16.61 1.68
C ARG A 155 -1.64 -15.33 2.44
N VAL A 156 -2.77 -14.73 2.08
CA VAL A 156 -3.31 -13.53 2.75
C VAL A 156 -3.64 -13.81 4.22
N LEU A 157 -4.39 -14.87 4.51
CA LEU A 157 -4.88 -15.18 5.86
C LEU A 157 -3.79 -15.70 6.80
N THR A 158 -2.67 -16.19 6.26
CA THR A 158 -1.52 -16.64 7.05
C THR A 158 -0.42 -15.59 7.21
N ASP A 159 -0.50 -14.46 6.50
CA ASP A 159 0.47 -13.37 6.62
C ASP A 159 0.36 -12.69 7.99
N SER A 160 1.51 -12.57 8.68
CA SER A 160 1.58 -11.94 10.00
C SER A 160 1.11 -10.48 10.03
N ALA A 161 1.31 -9.73 8.95
CA ALA A 161 0.88 -8.34 8.86
C ALA A 161 -0.65 -8.27 8.86
N VAL A 162 -1.33 -9.11 8.07
CA VAL A 162 -2.79 -9.20 8.01
C VAL A 162 -3.38 -9.64 9.34
N LEU A 163 -2.78 -10.64 9.98
CA LEU A 163 -3.23 -11.10 11.31
C LEU A 163 -3.00 -10.04 12.41
N SER A 164 -2.01 -9.16 12.24
CA SER A 164 -1.74 -8.08 13.20
C SER A 164 -2.62 -6.85 12.99
N SER A 165 -2.95 -6.52 11.73
CA SER A 165 -3.76 -5.34 11.40
C SER A 165 -5.26 -5.64 11.28
N CYS A 166 -5.64 -6.92 11.18
CA CYS A 166 -7.01 -7.41 11.01
C CYS A 166 -7.84 -6.57 10.00
N PRO A 167 -7.39 -6.45 8.74
CA PRO A 167 -8.12 -5.68 7.74
C PRO A 167 -9.48 -6.34 7.42
N SER A 168 -10.46 -5.56 6.98
CA SER A 168 -11.71 -6.12 6.47
C SER A 168 -11.47 -6.83 5.13
N ILE A 169 -11.98 -8.04 4.95
CA ILE A 169 -11.81 -8.82 3.71
C ILE A 169 -13.17 -9.00 3.03
N PHE A 170 -13.23 -8.67 1.76
CA PHE A 170 -14.39 -8.91 0.90
C PHE A 170 -14.04 -9.92 -0.18
N ILE A 171 -14.73 -11.05 -0.19
CA ILE A 171 -14.59 -12.08 -1.23
C ILE A 171 -15.65 -11.81 -2.28
N PHE A 172 -15.23 -11.30 -3.43
CA PHE A 172 -16.11 -10.93 -4.53
C PHE A 172 -16.16 -12.04 -5.57
N ALA A 173 -17.31 -12.71 -5.66
CA ALA A 173 -17.63 -13.70 -6.68
C ALA A 173 -17.98 -12.99 -8.00
N ASN A 174 -16.96 -12.76 -8.82
CA ASN A 174 -17.04 -12.02 -10.07
C ASN A 174 -17.53 -12.88 -11.25
N LYS A 175 -17.92 -12.23 -12.35
CA LYS A 175 -18.42 -12.83 -13.59
C LYS A 175 -19.80 -13.47 -13.47
N GLN A 176 -20.67 -12.95 -12.61
CA GLN A 176 -22.05 -13.44 -12.47
C GLN A 176 -22.90 -13.25 -13.74
N ASP A 177 -22.43 -12.49 -14.73
CA ASP A 177 -23.01 -12.40 -16.07
C ASP A 177 -22.89 -13.70 -16.89
N GLN A 178 -22.02 -14.63 -16.49
CA GLN A 178 -21.83 -15.90 -17.19
C GLN A 178 -22.87 -16.95 -16.74
N PRO A 179 -23.44 -17.74 -17.67
CA PRO A 179 -24.59 -18.61 -17.40
C PRO A 179 -24.33 -19.74 -16.39
N MET A 180 -23.07 -20.10 -16.14
CA MET A 180 -22.66 -21.18 -15.24
C MET A 180 -21.99 -20.65 -13.96
N SER A 181 -22.18 -19.37 -13.64
CA SER A 181 -21.56 -18.75 -12.48
C SER A 181 -22.13 -19.27 -11.16
N LYS A 182 -21.26 -19.34 -10.16
CA LYS A 182 -21.59 -19.86 -8.83
C LYS A 182 -21.88 -18.71 -7.88
N GLY A 183 -22.94 -18.87 -7.08
CA GLY A 183 -23.24 -17.96 -5.99
C GLY A 183 -22.18 -18.00 -4.89
N SER A 184 -22.11 -16.92 -4.12
CA SER A 184 -21.18 -16.69 -3.01
C SER A 184 -21.23 -17.78 -1.95
N LYS A 185 -22.40 -18.35 -1.64
CA LYS A 185 -22.53 -19.46 -0.69
C LYS A 185 -21.80 -20.71 -1.18
N VAL A 186 -21.91 -21.03 -2.46
CA VAL A 186 -21.22 -22.18 -3.05
C VAL A 186 -19.72 -21.93 -3.09
N ILE A 187 -19.31 -20.70 -3.44
CA ILE A 187 -17.90 -20.30 -3.44
C ILE A 187 -17.30 -20.36 -2.04
N ARG A 188 -18.01 -19.88 -1.01
CA ARG A 188 -17.61 -19.99 0.39
C ARG A 188 -17.33 -21.44 0.78
N ASN A 189 -18.31 -22.33 0.58
CA ASN A 189 -18.18 -23.74 0.93
C ASN A 189 -17.03 -24.42 0.17
N GLN A 190 -16.80 -24.04 -1.09
CA GLN A 190 -15.70 -24.60 -1.86
C GLN A 190 -14.33 -24.06 -1.40
N LEU A 191 -14.23 -22.76 -1.11
CA LEU A 191 -13.02 -22.16 -0.56
C LEU A 191 -12.65 -22.79 0.80
N GLU A 192 -13.63 -23.05 1.67
CA GLU A 192 -13.40 -23.71 2.97
C GLU A 192 -12.77 -25.10 2.82
N LYS A 193 -13.29 -25.91 1.89
CA LYS A 193 -12.74 -27.24 1.57
C LYS A 193 -11.32 -27.16 1.00
N GLU A 194 -11.09 -26.23 0.08
CA GLU A 194 -9.77 -26.05 -0.53
C GLU A 194 -8.75 -25.50 0.48
N LEU A 195 -9.15 -24.56 1.36
CA LEU A 195 -8.30 -24.04 2.44
C LEU A 195 -7.96 -25.12 3.47
N THR A 196 -8.91 -26.01 3.80
CA THR A 196 -8.66 -27.19 4.62
C THR A 196 -7.58 -28.07 3.98
N THR A 197 -7.72 -28.34 2.69
CA THR A 197 -6.76 -29.15 1.92
C THR A 197 -5.38 -28.49 1.87
N LEU A 198 -5.31 -27.19 1.57
CA LEU A 198 -4.06 -26.42 1.51
C LEU A 198 -3.32 -26.38 2.85
N ARG A 199 -4.08 -26.26 3.95
CA ARG A 199 -3.51 -26.32 5.30
C ARG A 199 -2.83 -27.67 5.55
N MET A 200 -3.48 -28.77 5.18
CA MET A 200 -2.93 -30.12 5.37
C MET A 200 -1.68 -30.35 4.53
N THR A 201 -1.70 -29.95 3.25
CA THR A 201 -0.55 -30.15 2.34
C THR A 201 0.65 -29.31 2.73
N LYS A 202 0.44 -28.04 3.11
CA LYS A 202 1.54 -27.16 3.52
C LYS A 202 2.12 -27.57 4.89
N SER A 203 1.29 -28.01 5.83
CA SER A 203 1.76 -28.50 7.14
C SER A 203 2.57 -29.80 7.02
N ALA A 204 2.16 -30.72 6.14
CA ALA A 204 2.90 -31.95 5.87
C ALA A 204 4.28 -31.67 5.24
N THR A 205 4.37 -30.69 4.33
CA THR A 205 5.61 -30.30 3.66
C THR A 205 6.64 -29.73 4.64
N LEU A 206 6.21 -28.91 5.60
CA LEU A 206 7.08 -28.32 6.64
C LEU A 206 7.67 -29.38 7.57
N THR A 207 6.85 -30.38 7.93
CA THR A 207 7.28 -31.49 8.79
C THR A 207 8.34 -32.36 8.10
N SER A 208 8.20 -32.57 6.79
CA SER A 208 9.13 -33.39 5.99
C SER A 208 10.48 -32.70 5.74
N THR A 209 10.49 -31.38 5.60
CA THR A 209 11.70 -30.62 5.19
C THR A 209 12.48 -30.01 6.37
N GLY A 210 12.06 -30.22 7.63
CA GLY A 210 12.69 -29.61 8.80
C GLY A 210 12.69 -28.08 8.77
N GLY A 211 11.84 -27.49 7.93
CA GLY A 211 11.83 -26.07 7.60
C GLY A 211 11.25 -25.25 8.74
N LYS A 212 12.05 -24.30 9.24
CA LYS A 212 11.67 -23.31 10.25
C LYS A 212 10.80 -22.18 9.66
N ASP A 213 9.92 -22.50 8.72
CA ASP A 213 8.99 -21.53 8.14
C ASP A 213 7.85 -21.32 9.14
N SER A 214 7.82 -20.15 9.78
CA SER A 214 6.83 -19.74 10.77
C SER A 214 5.47 -19.44 10.14
N THR A 215 5.04 -20.23 9.16
CA THR A 215 3.69 -20.13 8.59
C THR A 215 2.71 -20.57 9.66
N ARG A 216 1.97 -19.58 10.19
CA ARG A 216 0.98 -19.82 11.24
C ARG A 216 -0.15 -20.70 10.69
N ILE A 217 -0.59 -21.66 11.50
CA ILE A 217 -1.66 -22.59 11.13
C ILE A 217 -2.97 -21.80 10.97
N LEU A 218 -3.65 -22.01 9.85
CA LEU A 218 -4.93 -21.39 9.54
C LEU A 218 -6.07 -22.08 10.31
N GLY A 219 -6.82 -21.32 11.11
CA GLY A 219 -7.95 -21.84 11.89
C GLY A 219 -7.53 -22.90 12.92
N ARG A 220 -8.42 -23.85 13.22
CA ARG A 220 -8.16 -24.92 14.19
C ARG A 220 -7.77 -26.24 13.51
N PRO A 221 -6.66 -26.89 13.89
CA PRO A 221 -6.14 -28.05 13.16
C PRO A 221 -7.00 -29.32 13.31
N ASP A 222 -7.84 -29.38 14.35
CA ASP A 222 -8.68 -30.53 14.71
C ASP A 222 -9.99 -30.63 13.92
N LYS A 223 -10.37 -29.58 13.19
CA LYS A 223 -11.62 -29.50 12.42
C LYS A 223 -11.38 -28.96 11.02
N ASP A 224 -12.30 -29.26 10.12
CA ASP A 224 -12.34 -28.60 8.81
C ASP A 224 -12.38 -27.08 8.99
N PHE A 225 -11.71 -26.38 8.08
CA PHE A 225 -11.63 -24.94 8.12
C PHE A 225 -13.00 -24.32 7.83
N ASP A 226 -13.36 -23.33 8.63
CA ASP A 226 -14.53 -22.49 8.47
C ASP A 226 -14.09 -21.04 8.67
N PHE A 227 -14.58 -20.11 7.85
CA PHE A 227 -14.28 -18.69 8.00
C PHE A 227 -14.71 -18.13 9.37
N GLU A 228 -15.72 -18.73 10.02
CA GLU A 228 -16.12 -18.36 11.39
C GLU A 228 -15.00 -18.58 12.43
N GLN A 229 -14.03 -19.46 12.15
CA GLN A 229 -12.89 -19.71 13.03
C GLN A 229 -11.90 -18.53 13.08
N ILE A 230 -11.95 -17.62 12.11
CA ILE A 230 -11.09 -16.42 12.05
C ILE A 230 -11.90 -15.19 12.47
N SER A 231 -12.48 -15.22 13.67
CA SER A 231 -13.38 -14.17 14.15
C SER A 231 -12.72 -12.79 14.30
N GLN A 232 -11.38 -12.72 14.34
CA GLN A 232 -10.64 -11.46 14.40
C GLN A 232 -10.64 -10.67 13.09
N ILE A 233 -10.89 -11.32 11.95
CA ILE A 233 -10.93 -10.70 10.62
C ILE A 233 -12.38 -10.70 10.15
N LYS A 234 -12.91 -9.53 9.80
CA LYS A 234 -14.24 -9.43 9.20
C LYS A 234 -14.19 -9.92 7.76
N ILE A 235 -14.81 -11.06 7.45
CA ILE A 235 -14.86 -11.63 6.11
C ILE A 235 -16.30 -11.61 5.59
N GLU A 236 -16.51 -10.82 4.55
CA GLU A 236 -17.79 -10.67 3.86
C GLU A 236 -17.70 -11.25 2.46
N PHE A 237 -18.85 -11.67 1.92
CA PHE A 237 -18.93 -12.23 0.58
C PHE A 237 -19.97 -11.44 -0.22
N GLY A 238 -19.67 -11.21 -1.49
CA GLY A 238 -20.59 -10.58 -2.42
C GLY A 238 -20.53 -11.22 -3.80
N GLU A 239 -21.58 -10.98 -4.57
CA GLU A 239 -21.76 -11.48 -5.93
C GLU A 239 -21.93 -10.30 -6.87
N GLY A 240 -21.37 -10.41 -8.07
CA GLY A 240 -21.61 -9.43 -9.12
C GLY A 240 -20.76 -9.66 -10.37
N SER A 241 -20.88 -8.75 -11.32
CA SER A 241 -20.08 -8.70 -12.52
C SER A 241 -19.36 -7.37 -12.63
N ALA A 242 -18.03 -7.39 -12.65
CA ALA A 242 -17.24 -6.20 -12.95
C ALA A 242 -17.48 -5.65 -14.38
N LEU A 243 -18.04 -6.47 -15.28
CA LEU A 243 -18.33 -6.08 -16.65
C LEU A 243 -19.74 -5.47 -16.78
N ALA A 244 -20.74 -6.13 -16.18
CA ALA A 244 -22.14 -5.75 -16.33
C ALA A 244 -22.65 -4.79 -15.23
N ASP A 245 -22.12 -4.90 -14.01
CA ASP A 245 -22.59 -4.10 -12.87
C ASP A 245 -21.75 -2.83 -12.69
N GLU A 246 -22.34 -1.82 -12.05
CA GLU A 246 -21.64 -0.58 -11.68
C GLU A 246 -20.70 -0.74 -10.47
N GLY A 247 -20.46 -1.97 -10.02
CA GLY A 247 -19.64 -2.23 -8.83
C GLY A 247 -20.28 -1.74 -7.53
N LYS A 248 -21.60 -1.51 -7.51
CA LYS A 248 -22.34 -0.94 -6.37
C LYS A 248 -22.07 -1.67 -5.05
N ILE A 249 -22.10 -3.00 -5.07
CA ILE A 249 -21.85 -3.81 -3.86
C ILE A 249 -20.45 -3.58 -3.27
N ILE A 250 -19.46 -3.33 -4.12
CA ILE A 250 -18.09 -3.05 -3.70
C ILE A 250 -17.98 -1.62 -3.21
N ASN A 251 -18.64 -0.65 -3.85
CA ASN A 251 -18.72 0.72 -3.36
C ASN A 251 -19.37 0.78 -1.98
N ASP A 252 -20.51 0.12 -1.79
CA ASP A 252 -21.20 0.04 -0.49
C ASP A 252 -20.30 -0.58 0.59
N TRP A 253 -19.51 -1.61 0.22
CA TRP A 253 -18.53 -2.21 1.14
C TRP A 253 -17.36 -1.26 1.43
N LEU A 254 -16.79 -0.59 0.42
CA LEU A 254 -15.72 0.40 0.57
C LEU A 254 -16.16 1.54 1.48
N ASP A 255 -17.38 2.03 1.31
CA ASP A 255 -18.04 3.02 2.15
C ASP A 255 -18.19 2.54 3.60
N SER A 256 -18.53 1.27 3.80
CA SER A 256 -18.65 0.68 5.14
C SER A 256 -17.31 0.65 5.89
N ILE A 257 -16.22 0.40 5.16
CA ILE A 257 -14.88 0.26 5.74
C ILE A 257 -14.11 1.57 5.80
N ALA A 258 -14.46 2.62 5.03
CA ALA A 258 -13.79 3.93 5.06
C ALA A 258 -13.72 4.53 6.48
#